data_AF-A0A2G4HPH8-F1
#
_entry.id   AF-A0A2G4HPH8-F1
#
_cell.length_a   1.000
_cell.length_b   1.000
_cell.length_c   1.000
_cell.angle_alpha   90.00
_cell.angle_beta   90.00
_cell.angle_gamma   90.00
#
_symmetry.space_group_name_H-M   'P 1'
#
loop_
_entity.id
_entity.type
_entity.pdbx_description
1 polymer ?
#
loop_
_entity_poly.entity_id
_entity_poly.type
_entity_poly.pdbx_seq_one_letter_code
_entity_poly.pdbx_strand_id
1 'polypeptide(L)'
;MLSRVADSLYWINRNVERAENISRFVEVSEAMALDCPPGSAEPWLPLIDACGDRELFDTLYPQGTPEDVVCFLVREPKNPSCIVNCIAIARENARQIREVITTEMWEQINDLHWTLQESDAFWALQPQEQLREIRRACQLFYGVTDATLSRDLSWQFSRLGRLIERADKTTRILDVKYFLLLPSPEEVGGVLDELQWISLLRTAGAYQMFRQAQQQGITPRAVAAFLLLDPIFPRSVRYCLEGISKALGVIRSSAVPGPPDDLECLSGLMLASWSFVRIDDLIGQGLHEAIDHFQSDLNRLHGLIHDRYFVMPTPSPSESSADPACVPA
;
A
#
# COMPACT_ATOMS: atom_id res chain seq x y z
N MET A 1 -11.97 -16.76 14.47
CA MET A 1 -11.30 -16.72 13.16
C MET A 1 -9.91 -17.32 13.35
N LEU A 2 -9.50 -18.30 12.55
CA LEU A 2 -8.16 -18.87 12.66
C LEU A 2 -7.12 -17.81 12.27
N SER A 3 -6.01 -17.72 13.01
CA SER A 3 -4.90 -16.78 12.80
C SER A 3 -4.46 -16.67 11.33
N ARG A 4 -4.40 -17.84 10.66
CA ARG A 4 -4.06 -17.95 9.23
C ARG A 4 -5.05 -17.27 8.29
N VAL A 5 -6.36 -17.32 8.60
CA VAL A 5 -7.38 -16.69 7.75
C VAL A 5 -7.25 -15.16 7.79
N ALA A 6 -6.97 -14.61 8.97
CA ALA A 6 -6.78 -13.18 9.15
C ALA A 6 -5.55 -12.69 8.39
N ASP A 7 -4.44 -13.43 8.51
CA ASP A 7 -3.18 -13.17 7.80
C ASP A 7 -3.38 -13.23 6.28
N SER A 8 -4.04 -14.27 5.76
CA SER A 8 -4.31 -14.39 4.33
C SER A 8 -5.18 -13.25 3.79
N LEU A 9 -6.27 -12.87 4.47
CA LEU A 9 -7.12 -11.75 4.01
C LEU A 9 -6.38 -10.41 4.01
N TYR A 10 -5.54 -10.19 5.02
CA TYR A 10 -4.69 -9.03 5.13
C TYR A 10 -3.73 -8.95 3.93
N TRP A 11 -2.99 -10.02 3.64
CA TRP A 11 -1.99 -10.04 2.57
C TRP A 11 -2.58 -10.10 1.17
N ILE A 12 -3.75 -10.72 0.96
CA ILE A 12 -4.46 -10.64 -0.33
C ILE A 12 -4.68 -9.17 -0.69
N ASN A 13 -5.29 -8.41 0.21
CA ASN A 13 -5.68 -7.03 -0.07
C ASN A 13 -4.48 -6.08 -0.11
N ARG A 14 -3.44 -6.34 0.69
CA ARG A 14 -2.18 -5.58 0.64
C ARG A 14 -1.48 -5.75 -0.71
N ASN A 15 -1.38 -6.98 -1.21
CA ASN A 15 -0.72 -7.27 -2.49
C ASN A 15 -1.53 -6.81 -3.72
N VAL A 16 -2.87 -6.94 -3.71
CA VAL A 16 -3.70 -6.41 -4.80
C VAL A 16 -3.61 -4.88 -4.84
N GLU A 17 -3.55 -4.20 -3.69
CA GLU A 17 -3.38 -2.74 -3.65
C GLU A 17 -1.98 -2.32 -4.08
N ARG A 18 -0.94 -3.10 -3.76
CA ARG A 18 0.40 -2.88 -4.28
C ARG A 18 0.48 -2.99 -5.79
N ALA A 19 -0.08 -4.07 -6.37
CA ALA A 19 -0.13 -4.27 -7.81
C ALA A 19 -0.87 -3.12 -8.52
N GLU A 20 -2.01 -2.68 -7.98
CA GLU A 20 -2.77 -1.55 -8.49
C GLU A 20 -1.96 -0.24 -8.44
N ASN A 21 -1.29 0.03 -7.32
CA ASN A 21 -0.47 1.23 -7.14
C ASN A 21 0.71 1.27 -8.12
N ILE A 22 1.44 0.17 -8.26
CA ILE A 22 2.57 0.08 -9.19
C ILE A 22 2.08 0.26 -10.63
N SER A 23 0.96 -0.37 -11.01
CA SER A 23 0.43 -0.24 -12.37
C SER A 23 0.13 1.22 -12.75
N ARG A 24 -0.49 1.98 -11.83
CA ARG A 24 -0.76 3.41 -12.03
C ARG A 24 0.53 4.24 -12.04
N PHE A 25 1.53 3.87 -11.23
CA PHE A 25 2.78 4.61 -11.17
C PHE A 25 3.57 4.49 -12.47
N VAL A 26 3.70 3.26 -12.98
CA VAL A 26 4.36 3.00 -14.28
C VAL A 26 3.61 3.73 -15.41
N GLU A 27 2.27 3.68 -15.44
CA GLU A 27 1.46 4.37 -16.47
C GLU A 27 1.71 5.89 -16.48
N VAL A 28 1.80 6.52 -15.30
CA VAL A 28 2.08 7.96 -15.21
C VAL A 28 3.52 8.29 -15.60
N SER A 29 4.50 7.45 -15.25
CA SER A 29 5.89 7.65 -15.68
C SER A 29 6.07 7.50 -17.18
N GLU A 30 5.37 6.57 -17.82
CA GLU A 30 5.33 6.48 -19.29
C GLU A 30 4.81 7.77 -19.91
N ALA A 31 3.73 8.33 -19.37
CA ALA A 31 3.17 9.58 -19.86
C ALA A 31 4.15 10.76 -19.67
N MET A 32 4.84 10.84 -18.53
CA MET A 32 5.86 11.87 -18.27
C MET A 32 7.08 11.73 -19.17
N ALA A 33 7.49 10.50 -19.49
CA ALA A 33 8.65 10.25 -20.34
C ALA A 33 8.49 10.79 -21.76
N LEU A 34 7.25 10.98 -22.25
CA LEU A 34 6.97 11.60 -23.54
C LEU A 34 7.39 13.09 -23.61
N ASP A 35 7.43 13.77 -22.46
CA ASP A 35 7.84 15.16 -22.35
C ASP A 35 9.35 15.32 -22.09
N CYS A 36 10.07 14.22 -21.91
CA CYS A 36 11.52 14.18 -21.69
C CYS A 36 12.32 13.84 -22.96
N PRO A 37 13.62 14.17 -23.03
CA PRO A 37 14.48 13.68 -24.10
C PRO A 37 14.45 12.14 -24.18
N PRO A 38 14.44 11.55 -25.40
CA PRO A 38 14.41 10.10 -25.56
C PRO A 38 15.52 9.40 -24.77
N GLY A 39 15.15 8.38 -24.00
CA GLY A 39 16.08 7.60 -23.18
C GLY A 39 16.38 8.19 -21.79
N SER A 40 15.74 9.29 -21.38
CA SER A 40 15.88 9.78 -20.00
C SER A 40 15.29 8.81 -18.98
N ALA A 41 16.12 8.35 -18.04
CA ALA A 41 15.69 7.52 -16.90
C ALA A 41 15.10 8.35 -15.74
N GLU A 42 15.16 9.68 -15.84
CA GLU A 42 14.74 10.61 -14.78
C GLU A 42 13.27 10.42 -14.32
N PRO A 43 12.28 10.15 -15.20
CA PRO A 43 10.90 9.88 -14.76
C PRO A 43 10.71 8.51 -14.08
N TRP A 44 11.72 7.63 -14.15
CA TRP A 44 11.62 6.21 -13.84
C TRP A 44 12.34 5.81 -12.56
N LEU A 45 13.54 6.33 -12.34
CA LEU A 45 14.32 6.06 -11.12
C LEU A 45 13.56 6.38 -9.81
N PRO A 46 12.75 7.45 -9.72
CA PRO A 46 11.92 7.73 -8.55
C PRO A 46 10.99 6.57 -8.15
N LEU A 47 10.59 5.72 -9.11
CA LEU A 47 9.66 4.61 -8.84
C LEU A 47 10.34 3.52 -8.04
N ILE A 48 11.62 3.27 -8.33
CA ILE A 48 12.42 2.27 -7.62
C ILE A 48 12.62 2.70 -6.17
N ASP A 49 12.91 3.98 -5.92
CA ASP A 49 13.05 4.52 -4.56
C ASP A 49 11.73 4.46 -3.79
N ALA A 50 10.63 4.85 -4.44
CA ALA A 50 9.31 4.78 -3.85
C ALA A 50 8.82 3.34 -3.59
N CYS A 51 9.41 2.35 -4.24
CA CYS A 51 9.18 0.94 -3.93
C CYS A 51 10.08 0.42 -2.80
N GLY A 52 11.19 1.11 -2.50
CA GLY A 52 12.19 0.69 -1.51
C GLY A 52 13.14 -0.39 -2.02
N ASP A 53 13.24 -0.57 -3.34
CA ASP A 53 13.87 -1.74 -3.96
C ASP A 53 15.18 -1.37 -4.71
N ARG A 54 15.80 -0.22 -4.42
CA ARG A 54 16.99 0.33 -5.10
C ARG A 54 18.15 -0.67 -5.18
N GLU A 55 18.54 -1.25 -4.06
CA GLU A 55 19.70 -2.16 -4.00
C GLU A 55 19.48 -3.41 -4.88
N LEU A 56 18.27 -3.97 -4.85
CA LEU A 56 17.91 -5.12 -5.67
C LEU A 56 17.85 -4.76 -7.15
N PHE A 57 17.30 -3.59 -7.48
CA PHE A 57 17.24 -3.09 -8.85
C PHE A 57 18.64 -2.90 -9.44
N ASP A 58 19.52 -2.18 -8.75
CA ASP A 58 20.87 -1.87 -9.24
C ASP A 58 21.70 -3.16 -9.43
N THR A 59 21.45 -4.19 -8.60
CA THR A 59 22.08 -5.51 -8.72
C THR A 59 21.63 -6.27 -9.96
N LEU A 60 20.34 -6.21 -10.30
CA LEU A 60 19.76 -6.98 -11.42
C LEU A 60 19.85 -6.23 -12.76
N TYR A 61 19.76 -4.90 -12.72
CA TYR A 61 19.64 -4.02 -13.87
C TYR A 61 20.63 -2.84 -13.77
N PRO A 62 21.95 -3.09 -13.88
CA PRO A 62 22.99 -2.07 -13.66
C PRO A 62 22.98 -0.93 -14.68
N GLN A 63 22.28 -1.08 -15.82
CA GLN A 63 22.13 -0.03 -16.83
C GLN A 63 21.00 0.95 -16.51
N GLY A 64 20.02 0.54 -15.70
CA GLY A 64 18.94 1.41 -15.24
C GLY A 64 18.09 2.04 -16.34
N THR A 65 17.89 1.36 -17.47
CA THR A 65 17.09 1.91 -18.58
C THR A 65 15.61 1.99 -18.20
N PRO A 66 14.81 2.85 -18.87
CA PRO A 66 13.35 2.87 -18.70
C PRO A 66 12.71 1.48 -18.81
N GLU A 67 13.13 0.70 -19.81
CA GLU A 67 12.66 -0.67 -20.05
C GLU A 67 13.04 -1.60 -18.89
N ASP A 68 14.23 -1.45 -18.31
CA ASP A 68 14.66 -2.20 -17.12
C ASP A 68 13.76 -1.89 -15.92
N VAL A 69 13.43 -0.62 -15.68
CA VAL A 69 12.54 -0.20 -14.58
C VAL A 69 11.15 -0.82 -14.76
N VAL A 70 10.58 -0.75 -15.96
CA VAL A 70 9.29 -1.38 -16.27
C VAL A 70 9.36 -2.89 -16.04
N CYS A 71 10.39 -3.55 -16.56
CA CYS A 71 10.56 -5.00 -16.40
C CYS A 71 10.66 -5.38 -14.91
N PHE A 72 11.46 -4.64 -14.14
CA PHE A 72 11.66 -4.84 -12.72
C PHE A 72 10.37 -4.72 -11.90
N LEU A 73 9.57 -3.69 -12.17
CA LEU A 73 8.34 -3.41 -11.42
C LEU A 73 7.16 -4.28 -11.86
N VAL A 74 7.12 -4.70 -13.12
CA VAL A 74 5.99 -5.45 -13.66
C VAL A 74 6.18 -6.95 -13.50
N ARG A 75 7.34 -7.51 -13.87
CA ARG A 75 7.48 -8.96 -14.10
C ARG A 75 8.77 -9.63 -13.64
N GLU A 76 9.71 -8.91 -13.03
CA GLU A 76 10.97 -9.50 -12.58
C GLU A 76 10.74 -10.58 -11.51
N PRO A 77 11.04 -11.86 -11.78
CA PRO A 77 10.75 -12.95 -10.85
C PRO A 77 11.48 -12.84 -9.51
N LYS A 78 12.66 -12.21 -9.48
CA LYS A 78 13.43 -12.01 -8.25
C LYS A 78 12.90 -10.84 -7.39
N ASN A 79 12.06 -9.98 -7.95
CA ASN A 79 11.45 -8.88 -7.21
C ASN A 79 10.12 -9.35 -6.60
N PRO A 80 10.03 -9.56 -5.27
CA PRO A 80 8.79 -10.00 -4.64
C PRO A 80 7.66 -8.95 -4.74
N SER A 81 8.02 -7.68 -4.90
CA SER A 81 7.09 -6.55 -5.00
C SER A 81 6.63 -6.25 -6.43
N CYS A 82 7.11 -6.98 -7.45
CA CYS A 82 6.63 -6.78 -8.81
C CYS A 82 5.15 -7.18 -8.94
N ILE A 83 4.43 -6.59 -9.90
CA ILE A 83 2.99 -6.80 -10.09
C ILE A 83 2.65 -8.30 -10.20
N VAL A 84 3.37 -9.03 -11.06
CA VAL A 84 3.16 -10.46 -11.30
C VAL A 84 3.27 -11.27 -10.00
N ASN A 85 4.29 -10.99 -9.19
CA ASN A 85 4.52 -11.69 -7.92
C ASN A 85 3.50 -11.30 -6.86
N CYS A 86 3.12 -10.01 -6.75
CA CYS A 86 2.06 -9.57 -5.85
C CYS A 86 0.75 -10.32 -6.11
N ILE A 87 0.33 -10.43 -7.38
CA ILE A 87 -0.89 -11.16 -7.74
C ILE A 87 -0.75 -12.66 -7.45
N ALA A 88 0.42 -13.26 -7.72
CA ALA A 88 0.66 -14.67 -7.39
C ALA A 88 0.56 -14.94 -5.88
N ILE A 89 1.15 -14.08 -5.03
CA ILE A 89 1.07 -14.17 -3.56
C ILE A 89 -0.38 -14.01 -3.09
N ALA A 90 -1.10 -13.04 -3.64
CA ALA A 90 -2.50 -12.80 -3.29
C ALA A 90 -3.38 -14.00 -3.67
N ARG A 91 -3.21 -14.53 -4.89
CA ARG A 91 -3.93 -15.72 -5.35
C ARG A 91 -3.61 -16.94 -4.49
N GLU A 92 -2.36 -17.15 -4.09
CA GLU A 92 -1.99 -18.28 -3.24
C GLU A 92 -2.61 -18.19 -1.84
N ASN A 93 -2.63 -17.00 -1.24
CA ASN A 93 -3.36 -16.77 0.00
C ASN A 93 -4.86 -17.03 -0.16
N ALA A 94 -5.47 -16.54 -1.25
CA ALA A 94 -6.88 -16.77 -1.55
C ALA A 94 -7.20 -18.27 -1.69
N ARG A 95 -6.26 -19.06 -2.22
CA ARG A 95 -6.43 -20.51 -2.42
C ARG A 95 -6.55 -21.25 -1.09
N GLN A 96 -5.82 -20.78 -0.08
CA GLN A 96 -5.77 -21.40 1.24
C GLN A 96 -7.01 -21.15 2.09
N ILE A 97 -7.84 -20.16 1.73
CA ILE A 97 -9.02 -19.72 2.49
C ILE A 97 -10.28 -19.67 1.61
N ARG A 98 -10.37 -20.55 0.60
CA ARG A 98 -11.49 -20.58 -0.36
C ARG A 98 -12.87 -20.76 0.28
N GLU A 99 -12.91 -21.33 1.48
CA GLU A 99 -14.12 -21.49 2.28
C GLU A 99 -14.57 -20.21 2.99
N VAL A 100 -13.71 -19.19 3.04
CA VAL A 100 -13.95 -17.90 3.71
C VAL A 100 -14.24 -16.78 2.70
N ILE A 101 -13.50 -16.73 1.60
CA ILE A 101 -13.75 -15.76 0.53
C ILE A 101 -14.89 -16.24 -0.37
N THR A 102 -15.49 -15.31 -1.13
CA THR A 102 -16.54 -15.70 -2.07
C THR A 102 -15.94 -16.31 -3.34
N THR A 103 -16.72 -17.12 -4.04
CA THR A 103 -16.33 -17.72 -5.33
C THR A 103 -15.92 -16.65 -6.33
N GLU A 104 -16.65 -15.55 -6.39
CA GLU A 104 -16.37 -14.44 -7.30
C GLU A 104 -15.03 -13.78 -6.98
N MET A 105 -14.69 -13.56 -5.69
CA MET A 105 -13.37 -13.04 -5.31
C MET A 105 -12.25 -13.97 -5.77
N TRP A 106 -12.45 -15.28 -5.57
CA TRP A 106 -11.50 -16.30 -6.01
C TRP A 106 -11.31 -16.31 -7.53
N GLU A 107 -12.41 -16.30 -8.29
CA GLU A 107 -12.39 -16.29 -9.75
C GLU A 107 -11.65 -15.07 -10.27
N GLN A 108 -11.99 -13.87 -9.80
CA GLN A 108 -11.34 -12.64 -10.27
C GLN A 108 -9.82 -12.64 -10.07
N ILE A 109 -9.34 -13.06 -8.90
CA ILE A 109 -7.90 -13.06 -8.64
C ILE A 109 -7.18 -14.22 -9.36
N ASN A 110 -7.86 -15.35 -9.55
CA ASN A 110 -7.32 -16.47 -10.30
C ASN A 110 -7.22 -16.17 -11.80
N ASP A 111 -8.21 -15.49 -12.36
CA ASP A 111 -8.22 -15.07 -13.77
C ASP A 111 -7.13 -14.04 -14.06
N LEU A 112 -6.98 -13.04 -13.17
CA LEU A 112 -5.87 -12.09 -13.27
C LEU A 112 -4.51 -12.80 -13.16
N HIS A 113 -4.36 -13.76 -12.24
CA HIS A 113 -3.13 -14.52 -12.10
C HIS A 113 -2.76 -15.26 -13.40
N TRP A 114 -3.67 -16.03 -14.00
CA TRP A 114 -3.37 -16.78 -15.22
C TRP A 114 -3.17 -15.87 -16.44
N THR A 115 -3.87 -14.73 -16.49
CA THR A 115 -3.61 -13.70 -17.50
C THR A 115 -2.15 -13.24 -17.45
N LEU A 116 -1.61 -13.00 -16.26
CA LEU A 116 -0.24 -12.54 -16.08
C LEU A 116 0.82 -13.65 -16.27
N GLN A 117 0.49 -14.91 -15.96
CA GLN A 117 1.45 -16.02 -16.04
C GLN A 117 1.54 -16.65 -17.44
N GLU A 118 0.41 -16.81 -18.14
CA GLU A 118 0.34 -17.70 -19.30
C GLU A 118 -0.22 -17.02 -20.57
N SER A 119 -0.72 -15.79 -20.50
CA SER A 119 -1.33 -15.14 -21.66
C SER A 119 -0.30 -14.40 -22.53
N ASP A 120 0.18 -15.07 -23.57
CA ASP A 120 1.00 -14.43 -24.62
C ASP A 120 0.25 -13.27 -25.29
N ALA A 121 -1.07 -13.41 -25.46
CA ALA A 121 -1.92 -12.38 -26.05
C ALA A 121 -1.95 -11.10 -25.20
N PHE A 122 -1.97 -11.22 -23.87
CA PHE A 122 -1.89 -10.08 -22.96
C PHE A 122 -0.53 -9.39 -23.08
N TRP A 123 0.57 -10.14 -23.05
CA TRP A 123 1.92 -9.58 -23.14
C TRP A 123 2.27 -9.01 -24.52
N ALA A 124 1.50 -9.36 -25.56
CA ALA A 124 1.59 -8.77 -26.90
C ALA A 124 0.86 -7.40 -27.01
N LEU A 125 0.05 -7.01 -26.02
CA LEU A 125 -0.58 -5.69 -25.97
C LEU A 125 0.46 -4.58 -25.79
N GLN A 126 0.07 -3.33 -26.07
CA GLN A 126 0.91 -2.18 -25.73
C GLN A 126 1.06 -2.06 -24.20
N PRO A 127 2.22 -1.64 -23.67
CA PRO A 127 2.46 -1.54 -22.22
C PRO A 127 1.37 -0.76 -21.46
N GLN A 128 0.92 0.37 -22.00
CA GLN A 128 -0.19 1.16 -21.43
C GLN A 128 -1.49 0.37 -21.31
N GLU A 129 -1.79 -0.48 -22.29
CA GLU A 129 -2.98 -1.33 -22.27
C GLU A 129 -2.83 -2.44 -21.22
N GLN A 130 -1.65 -3.06 -21.12
CA GLN A 130 -1.34 -4.05 -20.09
C GLN A 130 -1.57 -3.47 -18.68
N LEU A 131 -0.99 -2.29 -18.40
CA LEU A 131 -1.12 -1.60 -17.11
C LEU A 131 -2.56 -1.21 -16.81
N ARG A 132 -3.31 -0.76 -17.82
CA ARG A 132 -4.73 -0.43 -17.69
C ARG A 132 -5.57 -1.65 -17.36
N GLU A 133 -5.35 -2.79 -18.02
CA GLU A 133 -6.09 -4.02 -17.76
C GLU A 133 -5.76 -4.60 -16.38
N ILE A 134 -4.49 -4.58 -15.95
CA ILE A 134 -4.08 -4.93 -14.57
C ILE A 134 -4.85 -4.09 -13.54
N ARG A 135 -4.86 -2.78 -13.74
CA ARG A 135 -5.55 -1.85 -12.83
C ARG A 135 -7.05 -2.11 -12.78
N ARG A 136 -7.69 -2.33 -13.94
CA ARG A 136 -9.12 -2.65 -14.03
C ARG A 136 -9.44 -3.95 -13.30
N ALA A 137 -8.62 -4.98 -13.46
CA ALA A 137 -8.81 -6.25 -12.76
C ALA A 137 -8.66 -6.10 -11.24
N CYS A 138 -7.70 -5.32 -10.76
CA CYS A 138 -7.58 -5.01 -9.32
C CYS A 138 -8.81 -4.24 -8.79
N GLN A 139 -9.31 -3.27 -9.57
CA GLN A 139 -10.52 -2.52 -9.22
C GLN A 139 -11.78 -3.39 -9.23
N LEU A 140 -11.88 -4.32 -10.18
CA LEU A 140 -12.95 -5.31 -10.23
C LEU A 140 -12.90 -6.23 -9.00
N PHE A 141 -11.71 -6.69 -8.60
CA PHE A 141 -11.54 -7.45 -7.36
C PHE A 141 -12.08 -6.67 -6.14
N TYR A 142 -11.81 -5.37 -6.02
CA TYR A 142 -12.38 -4.56 -4.94
C TYR A 142 -13.90 -4.41 -5.02
N GLY A 143 -14.44 -4.21 -6.23
CA GLY A 143 -15.88 -4.12 -6.45
C GLY A 143 -16.60 -5.41 -6.07
N VAL A 144 -16.05 -6.56 -6.48
CA VAL A 144 -16.54 -7.88 -6.09
C VAL A 144 -16.46 -8.07 -4.59
N THR A 145 -15.30 -7.80 -3.98
CA THR A 145 -15.12 -7.92 -2.52
C THR A 145 -16.15 -7.08 -1.74
N ASP A 146 -16.41 -5.85 -2.17
CA ASP A 146 -17.44 -5.00 -1.55
C ASP A 146 -18.86 -5.55 -1.77
N ALA A 147 -19.16 -6.04 -2.97
CA ALA A 147 -20.49 -6.55 -3.29
C ALA A 147 -20.84 -7.89 -2.59
N THR A 148 -19.86 -8.78 -2.39
CA THR A 148 -20.13 -10.18 -2.03
C THR A 148 -19.63 -10.58 -0.64
N LEU A 149 -18.55 -9.97 -0.12
CA LEU A 149 -17.99 -10.37 1.17
C LEU A 149 -18.84 -9.85 2.34
N SER A 150 -19.15 -10.73 3.29
CA SER A 150 -19.87 -10.37 4.51
C SER A 150 -19.12 -9.33 5.33
N ARG A 151 -19.84 -8.37 5.94
CA ARG A 151 -19.23 -7.25 6.69
C ARG A 151 -18.84 -7.61 8.12
N ASP A 152 -18.18 -8.75 8.26
CA ASP A 152 -17.70 -9.33 9.51
C ASP A 152 -16.19 -9.08 9.71
N LEU A 153 -15.53 -9.90 10.54
CA LEU A 153 -14.08 -9.81 10.76
C LEU A 153 -13.27 -10.00 9.48
N SER A 154 -13.72 -10.82 8.54
CA SER A 154 -13.05 -11.07 7.26
C SER A 154 -12.97 -9.78 6.43
N TRP A 155 -14.06 -9.02 6.43
CA TRP A 155 -14.10 -7.68 5.83
C TRP A 155 -13.16 -6.70 6.51
N GLN A 156 -13.05 -6.73 7.85
CA GLN A 156 -12.15 -5.82 8.56
C GLN A 156 -10.68 -6.11 8.29
N PHE A 157 -10.24 -7.38 8.29
CA PHE A 157 -8.86 -7.73 7.94
C PHE A 157 -8.52 -7.40 6.49
N SER A 158 -9.47 -7.62 5.56
CA SER A 158 -9.33 -7.19 4.17
C SER A 158 -9.14 -5.67 4.05
N ARG A 159 -9.96 -4.89 4.78
CA ARG A 159 -9.83 -3.43 4.83
C ARG A 159 -8.50 -2.98 5.43
N LEU A 160 -8.03 -3.62 6.50
CA LEU A 160 -6.75 -3.28 7.13
C LEU A 160 -5.57 -3.39 6.16
N GLY A 161 -5.44 -4.52 5.48
CA GLY A 161 -4.36 -4.73 4.52
C GLY A 161 -4.35 -3.67 3.41
N ARG A 162 -5.53 -3.37 2.87
CA ARG A 162 -5.70 -2.34 1.82
C ARG A 162 -5.36 -0.93 2.32
N LEU A 163 -5.84 -0.53 3.49
CA LEU A 163 -5.64 0.82 4.02
C LEU A 163 -4.18 1.06 4.42
N ILE A 164 -3.50 0.05 4.97
CA ILE A 164 -2.07 0.14 5.27
C ILE A 164 -1.25 0.35 4.00
N GLU A 165 -1.50 -0.44 2.95
CA GLU A 165 -0.78 -0.27 1.68
C GLU A 165 -1.04 1.11 1.04
N ARG A 166 -2.28 1.61 1.10
CA ARG A 166 -2.62 2.95 0.59
C ARG A 166 -1.86 4.06 1.32
N ALA A 167 -1.83 4.00 2.64
CA ALA A 167 -1.16 5.01 3.44
C ALA A 167 0.36 5.00 3.16
N ASP A 168 0.98 3.82 3.19
CA ASP A 168 2.40 3.63 2.88
C ASP A 168 2.73 4.19 1.49
N LYS A 169 2.05 3.71 0.45
CA LYS A 169 2.36 4.11 -0.93
C LYS A 169 2.11 5.58 -1.20
N THR A 170 1.06 6.18 -0.61
CA THR A 170 0.81 7.62 -0.76
C THR A 170 1.95 8.44 -0.18
N THR A 171 2.47 8.07 1.00
CA THR A 171 3.62 8.77 1.58
C THR A 171 4.90 8.59 0.77
N ARG A 172 5.20 7.39 0.28
CA ARG A 172 6.38 7.12 -0.55
C ARG A 172 6.36 7.88 -1.88
N ILE A 173 5.20 7.93 -2.55
CA ILE A 173 5.03 8.70 -3.79
C ILE A 173 5.23 10.19 -3.54
N LEU A 174 4.68 10.71 -2.44
CA LEU A 174 4.83 12.12 -2.07
C LEU A 174 6.29 12.44 -1.75
N ASP A 175 6.95 11.62 -0.96
CA ASP A 175 8.29 11.86 -0.44
C ASP A 175 9.34 11.95 -1.55
N VAL A 176 9.37 10.93 -2.43
CA VAL A 176 10.32 10.89 -3.54
C VAL A 176 10.18 12.11 -4.45
N LYS A 177 8.94 12.51 -4.76
CA LYS A 177 8.69 13.70 -5.58
C LYS A 177 9.00 14.98 -4.82
N TYR A 178 8.69 15.08 -3.53
CA TYR A 178 8.95 16.29 -2.76
C TYR A 178 10.44 16.64 -2.73
N PHE A 179 11.32 15.63 -2.60
CA PHE A 179 12.77 15.82 -2.66
C PHE A 179 13.28 16.20 -4.05
N LEU A 180 12.74 15.58 -5.10
CA LEU A 180 13.15 15.83 -6.49
C LEU A 180 12.64 17.17 -7.05
N LEU A 181 11.50 17.65 -6.56
CA LEU A 181 10.81 18.83 -7.08
C LEU A 181 11.14 20.13 -6.33
N LEU A 182 11.79 20.05 -5.17
CA LEU A 182 12.18 21.23 -4.38
C LEU A 182 13.70 21.42 -4.20
N PRO A 183 14.57 21.24 -5.23
CA PRO A 183 16.01 21.43 -5.06
C PRO A 183 16.43 22.91 -5.00
N SER A 184 15.61 23.86 -5.48
CA SER A 184 15.89 25.29 -5.36
C SER A 184 14.62 26.13 -5.13
N PRO A 185 14.60 27.10 -4.19
CA PRO A 185 13.48 28.02 -3.99
C PRO A 185 13.19 28.93 -5.19
N GLU A 186 14.14 29.05 -6.13
CA GLU A 186 14.11 29.96 -7.27
C GLU A 186 13.33 29.39 -8.47
N GLU A 187 13.06 28.08 -8.49
CA GLU A 187 12.34 27.37 -9.56
C GLU A 187 10.92 26.92 -9.15
N VAL A 188 10.53 27.13 -7.88
CA VAL A 188 9.21 26.76 -7.34
C VAL A 188 8.11 27.62 -7.98
N GLY A 189 7.11 26.97 -8.60
CA GLY A 189 5.95 27.64 -9.20
C GLY A 189 6.03 27.89 -10.72
N GLY A 190 7.00 27.31 -11.42
CA GLY A 190 7.01 27.23 -12.88
C GLY A 190 5.99 26.23 -13.45
N VAL A 191 5.68 26.30 -14.75
CA VAL A 191 4.74 25.38 -15.44
C VAL A 191 5.21 23.92 -15.35
N LEU A 192 6.52 23.68 -15.37
CA LEU A 192 7.10 22.33 -15.26
C LEU A 192 6.84 21.71 -13.88
N ASP A 193 6.92 22.52 -12.82
CA ASP A 193 6.62 22.13 -11.44
C ASP A 193 5.13 21.77 -11.30
N GLU A 194 4.22 22.58 -11.87
CA GLU A 194 2.78 22.28 -11.89
C GLU A 194 2.47 20.94 -12.59
N LEU A 195 3.08 20.65 -13.73
CA LEU A 195 2.91 19.37 -14.43
C LEU A 195 3.38 18.18 -13.58
N GLN A 196 4.48 18.34 -12.84
CA GLN A 196 5.00 17.28 -11.98
C GLN A 196 4.08 17.00 -10.78
N TRP A 197 3.47 18.03 -10.20
CA TRP A 197 2.42 17.87 -9.17
C TRP A 197 1.13 17.25 -9.72
N ILE A 198 0.74 17.60 -10.96
CA ILE A 198 -0.38 16.94 -11.65
C ILE A 198 -0.09 15.45 -11.80
N SER A 199 1.10 15.10 -12.26
CA SER A 199 1.50 13.70 -12.42
C SER A 199 1.51 12.96 -11.08
N LEU A 200 2.05 13.54 -10.01
CA LEU A 200 1.97 12.96 -8.67
C LEU A 200 0.52 12.72 -8.24
N LEU A 201 -0.36 13.71 -8.40
CA LEU A 201 -1.78 13.58 -8.09
C LEU A 201 -2.43 12.49 -8.96
N ARG A 202 -2.05 12.34 -10.22
CA ARG A 202 -2.54 11.26 -11.08
C ARG A 202 -2.05 9.90 -10.60
N THR A 203 -0.79 9.76 -10.17
CA THR A 203 -0.24 8.54 -9.57
C THR A 203 -0.98 8.15 -8.28
N ALA A 204 -1.40 9.13 -7.49
CA ALA A 204 -2.22 8.90 -6.30
C ALA A 204 -3.72 8.68 -6.62
N GLY A 205 -4.16 8.77 -7.88
CA GLY A 205 -5.59 8.75 -8.25
C GLY A 205 -6.38 9.94 -7.69
N ALA A 206 -5.68 11.03 -7.36
CA ALA A 206 -6.15 12.17 -6.58
C ALA A 206 -6.53 13.39 -7.43
N TYR A 207 -6.03 13.50 -8.66
CA TYR A 207 -6.10 14.75 -9.45
C TYR A 207 -7.50 15.39 -9.51
N GLN A 208 -8.52 14.64 -9.90
CA GLN A 208 -9.87 15.18 -10.03
C GLN A 208 -10.45 15.63 -8.68
N MET A 209 -10.23 14.85 -7.61
CA MET A 209 -10.74 15.16 -6.27
C MET A 209 -9.99 16.33 -5.65
N PHE A 210 -8.68 16.42 -5.88
CA PHE A 210 -7.87 17.57 -5.51
C PHE A 210 -8.41 18.84 -6.16
N ARG A 211 -8.66 18.84 -7.48
CA ARG A 211 -9.20 20.01 -8.20
C ARG A 211 -10.59 20.42 -7.73
N GLN A 212 -11.40 19.47 -7.23
CA GLN A 212 -12.71 19.79 -6.64
C GLN A 212 -12.57 20.40 -5.25
N ALA A 213 -11.65 19.89 -4.43
CA ALA A 213 -11.41 20.37 -3.07
C ALA A 213 -10.63 21.70 -3.04
N GLN A 214 -9.74 21.94 -4.01
CA GLN A 214 -8.86 23.11 -4.09
C GLN A 214 -9.18 23.94 -5.33
N GLN A 215 -9.76 25.12 -5.10
CA GLN A 215 -10.11 26.08 -6.17
C GLN A 215 -8.91 26.92 -6.64
N GLN A 216 -7.83 26.97 -5.85
CA GLN A 216 -6.61 27.72 -6.16
C GLN A 216 -5.68 26.92 -7.11
N GLY A 217 -4.49 27.48 -7.37
CA GLY A 217 -3.44 26.80 -8.13
C GLY A 217 -2.93 25.53 -7.45
N ILE A 218 -2.29 24.66 -8.23
CA ILE A 218 -1.65 23.46 -7.71
C ILE A 218 -0.31 23.88 -7.09
N THR A 219 -0.21 23.82 -5.76
CA THR A 219 1.02 24.16 -5.04
C THR A 219 1.52 22.95 -4.25
N PRO A 220 2.84 22.80 -4.05
CA PRO A 220 3.42 21.71 -3.24
C PRO A 220 2.71 21.56 -1.89
N ARG A 221 2.52 22.68 -1.20
CA ARG A 221 1.83 22.76 0.09
C ARG A 221 0.40 22.22 0.03
N ALA A 222 -0.39 22.63 -0.97
CA ALA A 222 -1.77 22.18 -1.11
C ALA A 222 -1.84 20.69 -1.43
N VAL A 223 -0.95 20.19 -2.27
CA VAL A 223 -0.88 18.76 -2.64
C VAL A 223 -0.49 17.92 -1.43
N ALA A 224 0.53 18.31 -0.69
CA ALA A 224 0.92 17.63 0.55
C ALA A 224 -0.21 17.65 1.58
N ALA A 225 -0.87 18.79 1.79
CA ALA A 225 -2.04 18.87 2.68
C ALA A 225 -3.16 17.90 2.27
N PHE A 226 -3.46 17.81 0.97
CA PHE A 226 -4.53 16.95 0.46
C PHE A 226 -4.19 15.45 0.61
N LEU A 227 -2.97 15.05 0.26
CA LEU A 227 -2.58 13.65 0.31
C LEU A 227 -2.27 13.15 1.72
N LEU A 228 -1.91 14.04 2.64
CA LEU A 228 -1.61 13.65 4.02
C LEU A 228 -2.81 13.83 4.95
N LEU A 229 -3.54 14.95 4.83
CA LEU A 229 -4.43 15.42 5.91
C LEU A 229 -5.92 15.47 5.53
N ASP A 230 -6.28 15.22 4.26
CA ASP A 230 -7.68 15.22 3.85
C ASP A 230 -8.46 14.08 4.56
N PRO A 231 -9.63 14.32 5.16
CA PRO A 231 -10.38 13.27 5.87
C PRO A 231 -11.36 12.49 4.99
N ILE A 232 -11.47 12.82 3.69
CA ILE A 232 -12.51 12.29 2.80
C ILE A 232 -11.87 11.46 1.67
N PHE A 233 -10.73 11.88 1.16
CA PHE A 233 -10.07 11.27 0.03
C PHE A 233 -9.53 9.87 0.40
N PRO A 234 -9.96 8.77 -0.26
CA PRO A 234 -9.71 7.40 0.21
C PRO A 234 -8.26 6.93 0.29
N ARG A 235 -7.32 7.70 -0.28
CA ARG A 235 -5.88 7.40 -0.27
C ARG A 235 -5.08 8.38 0.58
N SER A 236 -5.72 9.41 1.11
CA SER A 236 -5.03 10.30 2.06
C SER A 236 -4.61 9.54 3.32
N VAL A 237 -3.49 9.93 3.92
CA VAL A 237 -2.96 9.27 5.13
C VAL A 237 -3.97 9.31 6.26
N ARG A 238 -4.54 10.49 6.55
CA ARG A 238 -5.55 10.65 7.59
C ARG A 238 -6.77 9.74 7.37
N TYR A 239 -7.35 9.71 6.16
CA TYR A 239 -8.48 8.82 5.87
C TYR A 239 -8.11 7.35 6.13
N CYS A 240 -6.92 6.94 5.71
CA CYS A 240 -6.46 5.57 5.90
C CYS A 240 -6.30 5.23 7.39
N LEU A 241 -5.71 6.12 8.19
CA LEU A 241 -5.57 5.95 9.64
C LEU A 241 -6.92 5.89 10.35
N GLU A 242 -7.87 6.75 9.98
CA GLU A 242 -9.24 6.68 10.52
C GLU A 242 -9.89 5.32 10.20
N GLY A 243 -9.70 4.83 8.97
CA GLY A 243 -10.19 3.53 8.54
C GLY A 243 -9.54 2.36 9.28
N ILE A 244 -8.22 2.44 9.51
CA ILE A 244 -7.43 1.44 10.26
C ILE A 244 -7.92 1.40 11.71
N SER A 245 -8.01 2.55 12.38
CA SER A 245 -8.48 2.64 13.76
C SER A 245 -9.89 2.08 13.92
N LYS A 246 -10.81 2.40 12.99
CA LYS A 246 -12.17 1.84 12.97
C LYS A 246 -12.15 0.30 12.80
N ALA A 247 -11.35 -0.22 11.88
CA ALA A 247 -11.26 -1.66 11.64
C ALA A 247 -10.68 -2.41 12.85
N LEU A 248 -9.61 -1.90 13.46
CA LEU A 248 -9.03 -2.46 14.69
C LEU A 248 -10.03 -2.45 15.85
N GLY A 249 -10.79 -1.35 15.99
CA GLY A 249 -11.83 -1.24 17.00
C GLY A 249 -12.91 -2.33 16.87
N VAL A 250 -13.33 -2.64 15.64
CA VAL A 250 -14.29 -3.73 15.37
C VAL A 250 -13.65 -5.12 15.59
N ILE A 251 -12.42 -5.34 15.11
CA ILE A 251 -11.71 -6.62 15.24
C ILE A 251 -11.54 -7.02 16.70
N ARG A 252 -11.20 -6.05 17.55
CA ARG A 252 -11.05 -6.27 18.98
C ARG A 252 -12.34 -6.78 19.63
N SER A 253 -13.51 -6.51 19.04
CA SER A 253 -14.85 -7.03 19.35
C SER A 253 -15.34 -6.90 20.81
N SER A 254 -14.55 -6.38 21.75
CA SER A 254 -14.94 -5.89 23.07
C SER A 254 -13.80 -5.03 23.65
N ALA A 255 -14.14 -3.94 24.35
CA ALA A 255 -13.14 -3.27 25.19
C ALA A 255 -12.77 -4.25 26.32
N VAL A 256 -11.57 -4.85 26.25
CA VAL A 256 -11.05 -5.57 27.41
C VAL A 256 -10.82 -4.51 28.49
N PRO A 257 -11.44 -4.62 29.68
CA PRO A 257 -11.21 -3.66 30.75
C PRO A 257 -9.71 -3.63 31.09
N GLY A 258 -9.06 -2.48 30.91
CA GLY A 258 -7.62 -2.34 31.14
C GLY A 258 -7.04 -1.09 30.48
N PRO A 259 -5.76 -0.77 30.76
CA PRO A 259 -5.02 0.24 30.02
C PRO A 259 -4.87 -0.19 28.55
N PRO A 260 -4.77 0.77 27.61
CA PRO A 260 -4.54 0.46 26.21
C PRO A 260 -3.21 -0.27 26.02
N ASP A 261 -3.21 -1.30 25.18
CA ASP A 261 -1.98 -1.99 24.79
C ASP A 261 -1.19 -1.20 23.73
N ASP A 262 -0.02 -1.70 23.34
CA ASP A 262 0.88 -1.03 22.39
C ASP A 262 0.23 -0.78 21.03
N LEU A 263 -0.63 -1.69 20.55
CA LEU A 263 -1.33 -1.55 19.27
C LEU A 263 -2.38 -0.44 19.35
N GLU A 264 -3.13 -0.40 20.44
CA GLU A 264 -4.09 0.67 20.72
C GLU A 264 -3.41 2.03 20.89
N CYS A 265 -2.32 2.08 21.66
CA CYS A 265 -1.56 3.29 21.87
C CYS A 265 -0.98 3.84 20.56
N LEU A 266 -0.28 3.00 19.78
CA LEU A 266 0.35 3.44 18.54
C LEU A 266 -0.70 3.89 17.51
N SER A 267 -1.74 3.08 17.28
CA SER A 267 -2.80 3.45 16.32
C SER A 267 -3.54 4.72 16.72
N GLY A 268 -3.81 4.92 18.01
CA GLY A 268 -4.43 6.13 18.54
C GLY A 268 -3.52 7.37 18.42
N LEU A 269 -2.24 7.24 18.77
CA LEU A 269 -1.26 8.32 18.66
C LEU A 269 -1.05 8.73 17.21
N MET A 270 -0.84 7.78 16.30
CA MET A 270 -0.72 8.06 14.86
C MET A 270 -1.96 8.79 14.35
N LEU A 271 -3.16 8.29 14.65
CA LEU A 271 -4.39 8.94 14.22
C LEU A 271 -4.52 10.37 14.76
N ALA A 272 -4.24 10.58 16.05
CA ALA A 272 -4.31 11.90 16.67
C ALA A 272 -3.31 12.87 16.03
N SER A 273 -2.05 12.48 15.89
CA SER A 273 -1.01 13.30 15.28
C SER A 273 -1.39 13.75 13.87
N TRP A 274 -1.79 12.81 12.99
CA TRP A 274 -2.10 13.11 11.60
C TRP A 274 -3.49 13.71 11.38
N SER A 275 -4.38 13.68 12.37
CA SER A 275 -5.69 14.34 12.30
C SER A 275 -5.66 15.81 12.67
N PHE A 276 -4.71 16.22 13.52
CA PHE A 276 -4.69 17.54 14.14
C PHE A 276 -3.43 18.36 13.87
N VAL A 277 -2.41 17.77 13.22
CA VAL A 277 -1.24 18.53 12.75
C VAL A 277 -1.63 19.51 11.64
N ARG A 278 -0.98 20.68 11.63
CA ARG A 278 -1.12 21.65 10.55
C ARG A 278 -0.06 21.39 9.49
N ILE A 279 -0.43 21.52 8.22
CA ILE A 279 0.52 21.28 7.11
C ILE A 279 1.75 22.21 7.19
N ASP A 280 1.57 23.45 7.64
CA ASP A 280 2.67 24.41 7.79
C ASP A 280 3.70 23.93 8.83
N ASP A 281 3.24 23.28 9.90
CA ASP A 281 4.11 22.75 10.95
C ASP A 281 4.88 21.52 10.45
N LEU A 282 4.22 20.64 9.67
CA LEU A 282 4.88 19.48 9.02
C LEU A 282 5.98 19.93 8.07
N ILE A 283 5.67 20.90 7.19
CA ILE A 283 6.66 21.41 6.23
C ILE A 283 7.79 22.14 6.95
N GLY A 284 7.48 22.98 7.94
CA GLY A 284 8.47 23.75 8.68
C GLY A 284 9.43 22.92 9.53
N GLN A 285 9.01 21.73 9.99
CA GLN A 285 9.83 20.80 10.77
C GLN A 285 10.60 19.80 9.92
N GLY A 286 10.32 19.72 8.62
CA GLY A 286 10.88 18.72 7.71
C GLY A 286 9.82 17.70 7.30
N LEU A 287 9.31 17.85 6.07
CA LEU A 287 8.25 16.98 5.57
C LEU A 287 8.74 15.54 5.32
N HIS A 288 9.97 15.41 4.81
CA HIS A 288 10.61 14.12 4.55
C HIS A 288 10.76 13.35 5.86
N GLU A 289 11.31 13.99 6.88
CA GLU A 289 11.49 13.43 8.20
C GLU A 289 10.14 13.00 8.80
N ALA A 290 9.10 13.83 8.67
CA ALA A 290 7.77 13.47 9.15
C ALA A 290 7.19 12.24 8.41
N ILE A 291 7.42 12.12 7.10
CA ILE A 291 7.00 10.97 6.31
C ILE A 291 7.78 9.72 6.73
N ASP A 292 9.10 9.80 6.91
CA ASP A 292 9.94 8.67 7.33
C ASP A 292 9.55 8.13 8.71
N HIS A 293 9.28 9.04 9.66
CA HIS A 293 8.75 8.65 10.96
C HIS A 293 7.40 7.94 10.82
N PHE A 294 6.50 8.45 9.97
CA PHE A 294 5.23 7.78 9.70
C PHE A 294 5.38 6.39 9.09
N GLN A 295 6.26 6.23 8.10
CA GLN A 295 6.52 4.94 7.47
C GLN A 295 7.08 3.93 8.50
N SER A 296 7.95 4.41 9.41
CA SER A 296 8.48 3.61 10.51
C SER A 296 7.40 3.19 11.50
N ASP A 297 6.53 4.11 11.89
CA ASP A 297 5.38 3.82 12.76
C ASP A 297 4.39 2.86 12.10
N LEU A 298 4.16 2.98 10.79
CA LEU A 298 3.29 2.10 10.04
C LEU A 298 3.86 0.66 9.94
N ASN A 299 5.18 0.52 9.80
CA ASN A 299 5.86 -0.77 9.87
C ASN A 299 5.75 -1.38 11.28
N ARG A 300 5.92 -0.57 12.33
CA ARG A 300 5.72 -1.02 13.72
C ARG A 300 4.27 -1.45 13.96
N LEU A 301 3.31 -0.70 13.43
CA LEU A 301 1.88 -1.02 13.50
C LEU A 301 1.58 -2.36 12.82
N HIS A 302 2.17 -2.61 11.65
CA HIS A 302 2.07 -3.90 10.97
C HIS A 302 2.63 -5.05 11.83
N GLY A 303 3.80 -4.87 12.46
CA GLY A 303 4.38 -5.86 13.36
C GLY A 303 3.46 -6.18 14.55
N LEU A 304 2.90 -5.16 15.20
CA LEU A 304 1.95 -5.35 16.31
C LEU A 304 0.65 -6.05 15.88
N ILE A 305 0.14 -5.78 14.68
CA ILE A 305 -1.01 -6.49 14.11
C ILE A 305 -0.65 -7.96 13.88
N HIS A 306 0.51 -8.22 13.30
CA HIS A 306 0.99 -9.58 13.03
C HIS A 306 1.11 -10.39 14.32
N ASP A 307 1.80 -9.85 15.32
CA ASP A 307 2.06 -10.56 16.59
C ASP A 307 0.77 -10.84 17.35
N ARG A 308 -0.22 -9.94 17.27
CA ARG A 308 -1.49 -10.09 17.98
C ARG A 308 -2.48 -11.03 17.28
N TYR A 309 -2.54 -10.99 15.95
CA TYR A 309 -3.63 -11.62 15.20
C TYR A 309 -3.20 -12.72 14.24
N PHE A 310 -1.93 -12.78 13.84
CA PHE A 310 -1.43 -13.72 12.83
C PHE A 310 -0.52 -14.80 13.41
N VAL A 311 0.12 -14.55 14.55
CA VAL A 311 0.86 -15.58 15.30
C VAL A 311 -0.09 -16.38 16.18
N MET A 312 -0.07 -17.72 16.04
CA MET A 312 -0.72 -18.60 17.00
C MET A 312 0.09 -18.57 18.32
N PRO A 313 -0.54 -18.38 19.50
CA PRO A 313 0.18 -18.52 20.74
C PRO A 313 0.75 -19.94 20.84
N THR A 314 2.07 -20.05 20.91
CA THR A 314 2.73 -21.31 21.26
C THR A 314 2.16 -21.74 22.61
N PRO A 315 1.61 -22.96 22.78
CA PRO A 315 1.20 -23.39 24.10
C PRO A 315 2.43 -23.32 25.00
N SER A 316 2.36 -22.48 26.03
CA SER A 316 3.34 -22.49 27.12
C SER A 316 3.47 -23.93 27.60
N PRO A 317 4.69 -24.48 27.78
CA PRO A 317 4.85 -25.81 28.34
C PRO A 317 4.10 -25.82 29.67
N SER A 318 3.01 -26.58 29.73
CA SER A 318 2.30 -26.83 30.98
C SER A 318 3.33 -27.34 31.96
N GLU A 319 3.44 -26.68 33.12
CA GLU A 319 4.11 -27.24 34.28
C GLU A 319 3.59 -28.67 34.43
N SER A 320 4.47 -29.64 34.21
CA SER A 320 4.10 -31.05 34.33
C SER A 320 3.60 -31.24 35.75
N SER A 321 2.31 -31.53 35.87
CA SER A 321 1.69 -32.03 37.08
C SER A 321 2.59 -33.13 37.63
N ALA A 322 3.23 -32.86 38.77
CA ALA A 322 3.97 -33.87 39.50
C ALA A 322 3.00 -35.01 39.85
N ASP A 323 3.25 -36.18 39.27
CA ASP A 323 2.63 -37.43 39.70
C ASP A 323 2.86 -37.61 41.21
N PRO A 324 1.82 -37.89 42.01
CA PRO A 324 2.04 -38.34 43.38
C PRO A 324 2.53 -39.79 43.32
N ALA A 325 3.78 -39.98 43.72
CA ALA A 325 4.40 -41.29 43.86
C ALA A 325 3.52 -42.24 44.69
N CYS A 326 3.16 -43.38 44.08
CA CYS A 326 2.67 -44.56 44.78
C CYS A 326 3.76 -45.05 45.76
N VAL A 327 3.42 -45.10 47.06
CA VAL A 327 4.22 -45.75 48.10
C VAL A 327 3.82 -47.23 48.18
N PRO A 328 4.75 -48.20 48.13
CA PRO A 328 4.41 -49.60 48.32
C PRO A 328 4.36 -49.95 49.82
N ALA A 329 3.39 -50.78 50.19
CA ALA A 329 3.36 -51.57 51.42
C ALA A 329 3.28 -53.05 51.06
#